data_AF-A0A958JT60-F1
#
_entry.id   AF-A0A958JT60-F1
#
_cell.length_a   1.000
_cell.length_b   1.000
_cell.length_c   1.000
_cell.angle_alpha   90.00
_cell.angle_beta   90.00
_cell.angle_gamma   90.00
#
_symmetry.space_group_name_H-M   'P 1'
#
loop_
_entity.id
_entity.type
_entity.pdbx_description
1 polymer ?
#
loop_
_entity_poly.entity_id
_entity_poly.type
_entity_poly.pdbx_seq_one_letter_code
_entity_poly.pdbx_strand_id
1 'polypeptide(L)'
;MRLHHSFFLSLLFVTTITTPLWAITLDTFEGLQSATSFGNNTNPGATATSIRTNANALGGTRALDTTSTSGNPALDITASTTATSPFYFNIAQDPSITGITHLHYDGDLNPSTVDFDGLGGIDLAEDGGTAFLLKDLFFDYPDAKPASISIRVYDASDATGGTYSDYELVLNRAYNFEEVAFDFTAPTGMGPNGAASINNVGALVLTVDGFNPAADIIMSTFSTNGPCPLTPGVGGRVLDDCGECIPPSSPDYNQSCVDCVGVPNGTTLPGTTCETNELGPCKPGIYDNDCSCRRVNNPTVEICDGADNNCNGEIDETYPQIGGTCGISKGDCQVSGVYICDDIGGVKCDIDFSQANLSDCDIEIGCDGIPGSGTKPDGCGICGGDGTSCENLECESADISSLLFQLDGGAKEQEALVRSLTGIIKRKTRKKRIREYVEAVRVDAHSRQIANWQLSWTLPIISVQCESVAAAELCVFNDNGIIVNNYIRGSEGLRDLGLDAVKRLKKVTRNSKLVKRWRKRLHNRHTTNLEIAAQVPASQAVCTALSSSE
;
A
#
# COMPACT_ATOMS: atom_id res chain seq x y z
N MET A 1 48.96 -29.39 7.30
CA MET A 1 49.03 -27.92 7.39
C MET A 1 47.92 -27.35 6.51
N ARG A 2 46.75 -27.09 7.10
CA ARG A 2 45.58 -26.53 6.41
C ARG A 2 45.68 -25.00 6.51
N LEU A 3 45.68 -24.31 5.37
CA LEU A 3 45.55 -22.84 5.31
C LEU A 3 44.10 -22.51 4.93
N HIS A 4 43.39 -21.88 5.87
CA HIS A 4 42.12 -21.21 5.61
C HIS A 4 42.40 -19.85 4.96
N HIS A 5 41.72 -19.57 3.85
CA HIS A 5 41.54 -18.22 3.32
C HIS A 5 40.12 -17.78 3.66
N SER A 6 40.02 -16.88 4.64
CA SER A 6 38.78 -16.18 4.97
C SER A 6 38.58 -15.05 3.95
N PHE A 7 37.55 -15.18 3.12
CA PHE A 7 37.02 -14.08 2.30
C PHE A 7 36.20 -13.17 3.22
N PHE A 8 36.75 -12.00 3.55
CA PHE A 8 35.97 -10.89 4.12
C PHE A 8 35.20 -10.22 2.97
N LEU A 9 33.89 -10.46 2.91
CA LEU A 9 32.99 -9.72 2.02
C LEU A 9 32.66 -8.40 2.71
N SER A 10 33.39 -7.34 2.36
CA SER A 10 33.06 -5.96 2.74
C SER A 10 31.75 -5.58 2.05
N LEU A 11 30.65 -5.63 2.80
CA LEU A 11 29.35 -5.13 2.39
C LEU A 11 29.42 -3.60 2.39
N LEU A 12 29.73 -3.00 1.24
CA LEU A 12 29.60 -1.55 1.03
C LEU A 12 28.10 -1.24 0.96
N PHE A 13 27.49 -0.89 2.09
CA PHE A 13 26.20 -0.20 2.10
C PHE A 13 26.45 1.18 1.49
N VAL A 14 26.16 1.33 0.20
CA VAL A 14 25.87 2.66 -0.36
C VAL A 14 24.48 3.00 0.17
N THR A 15 24.43 3.53 1.38
CA THR A 15 23.31 4.36 1.80
C THR A 15 23.36 5.58 0.88
N THR A 16 22.56 5.57 -0.18
CA THR A 16 22.08 6.82 -0.75
C THR A 16 21.33 7.49 0.39
N ILE A 17 22.01 8.40 1.10
CA ILE A 17 21.33 9.41 1.90
C ILE A 17 20.62 10.25 0.85
N THR A 18 19.38 9.90 0.55
CA THR A 18 18.46 10.82 -0.12
C THR A 18 18.23 11.92 0.90
N THR A 19 19.07 12.95 0.85
CA THR A 19 18.80 14.17 1.60
C THR A 19 17.44 14.64 1.13
N PRO A 20 16.47 14.81 2.03
CA PRO A 20 15.19 15.35 1.64
C PRO A 20 15.35 16.70 0.94
N LEU A 21 14.85 16.79 -0.30
CA LEU A 21 14.70 18.03 -1.05
C LEU A 21 13.40 18.70 -0.58
N TRP A 22 13.36 19.15 0.67
CA TRP A 22 12.14 19.59 1.34
C TRP A 22 12.40 20.97 1.96
N ALA A 23 11.85 22.03 1.33
CA ALA A 23 11.79 23.41 1.82
C ALA A 23 11.13 24.37 0.81
N ILE A 24 10.51 25.47 1.28
CA ILE A 24 10.34 26.67 0.44
C ILE A 24 11.72 27.13 0.00
N THR A 25 11.96 27.12 -1.32
CA THR A 25 13.23 27.59 -1.87
C THR A 25 13.17 29.10 -2.05
N LEU A 26 14.00 29.84 -1.29
CA LEU A 26 14.10 31.28 -1.42
C LEU A 26 15.06 31.66 -2.54
N ASP A 27 16.18 30.94 -2.68
CA ASP A 27 17.10 31.11 -3.80
C ASP A 27 18.01 29.89 -3.98
N THR A 28 18.21 29.48 -5.24
CA THR A 28 19.18 28.45 -5.64
C THR A 28 20.49 29.04 -6.15
N PHE A 29 20.62 30.37 -6.16
CA PHE A 29 21.72 31.13 -6.74
C PHE A 29 22.00 30.81 -8.21
N GLU A 30 20.98 30.32 -8.92
CA GLU A 30 21.13 29.99 -10.33
C GLU A 30 21.33 31.24 -11.19
N GLY A 31 22.19 31.07 -12.19
CA GLY A 31 22.45 32.01 -13.26
C GLY A 31 23.41 33.13 -12.89
N LEU A 32 24.17 33.58 -13.89
CA LEU A 32 25.24 34.55 -13.70
C LEU A 32 24.71 35.91 -13.25
N GLN A 33 25.21 36.40 -12.12
CA GLN A 33 25.05 37.76 -11.61
C GLN A 33 26.34 38.13 -10.88
N SER A 34 26.76 39.39 -10.95
CA SER A 34 27.94 39.86 -10.23
C SER A 34 27.83 41.34 -9.92
N ALA A 35 28.31 41.73 -8.74
CA ALA A 35 28.55 43.11 -8.35
C ALA A 35 29.97 43.20 -7.77
N THR A 36 30.76 44.14 -8.30
CA THR A 36 32.16 44.34 -7.88
C THR A 36 32.34 45.80 -7.48
N SER A 37 32.70 46.02 -6.21
CA SER A 37 32.95 47.37 -5.69
C SER A 37 34.43 47.60 -5.40
N PHE A 38 34.90 48.79 -5.83
CA PHE A 38 36.26 49.28 -5.63
C PHE A 38 36.23 50.43 -4.64
N GLY A 39 36.41 50.15 -3.35
CA GLY A 39 36.45 51.18 -2.32
C GLY A 39 37.86 51.61 -1.94
N ASN A 40 37.97 52.80 -1.36
CA ASN A 40 39.23 53.26 -0.80
C ASN A 40 39.07 54.03 0.51
N ASN A 41 40.16 54.15 1.27
CA ASN A 41 40.19 54.89 2.53
C ASN A 41 39.76 56.37 2.42
N THR A 42 39.71 56.95 1.21
CA THR A 42 39.27 58.34 0.96
C THR A 42 37.83 58.48 0.44
N ASN A 43 37.19 57.37 0.06
CA ASN A 43 35.80 57.26 -0.39
C ASN A 43 35.22 55.93 0.12
N PRO A 44 35.13 55.73 1.45
CA PRO A 44 34.40 54.61 2.01
C PRO A 44 32.92 54.74 1.62
N GLY A 45 32.31 53.65 1.13
CA GLY A 45 30.92 53.64 0.66
C GLY A 45 30.75 53.58 -0.86
N ALA A 46 31.76 53.17 -1.62
CA ALA A 46 31.55 52.80 -3.01
C ALA A 46 30.63 51.57 -3.06
N THR A 47 29.48 51.68 -3.74
CA THR A 47 28.50 50.61 -3.88
C THR A 47 28.38 50.20 -5.33
N ALA A 48 28.42 48.89 -5.58
CA ALA A 48 28.12 48.30 -6.87
C ALA A 48 26.84 47.49 -6.75
N THR A 49 25.93 47.66 -7.70
CA THR A 49 24.62 47.02 -7.71
C THR A 49 24.43 46.17 -8.96
N SER A 50 23.72 45.06 -8.86
CA SER A 50 23.26 44.26 -9.99
C SER A 50 21.89 43.68 -9.69
N ILE A 51 21.11 43.39 -10.72
CA ILE A 51 19.80 42.78 -10.53
C ILE A 51 19.50 41.76 -11.60
N ARG A 52 18.76 40.71 -11.22
CA ARG A 52 18.40 39.62 -12.11
C ARG A 52 16.97 39.17 -11.86
N THR A 53 16.18 39.04 -12.92
CA THR A 53 14.95 38.24 -12.90
C THR A 53 15.34 36.77 -12.83
N ASN A 54 14.91 36.08 -11.78
CA ASN A 54 15.20 34.68 -11.54
C ASN A 54 13.95 33.99 -11.00
N ALA A 55 13.37 33.08 -11.79
CA ALA A 55 12.17 32.35 -11.38
C ALA A 55 12.39 31.45 -10.14
N ASN A 56 13.65 31.13 -9.83
CA ASN A 56 14.04 30.34 -8.65
C ASN A 56 14.40 31.21 -7.44
N ALA A 57 14.32 32.54 -7.55
CA ALA A 57 14.45 33.46 -6.43
C ALA A 57 13.07 33.89 -5.92
N LEU A 58 12.94 34.12 -4.62
CA LEU A 58 11.74 34.63 -3.97
C LEU A 58 11.34 35.97 -4.60
N GLY A 59 10.06 36.13 -4.95
CA GLY A 59 9.58 37.32 -5.67
C GLY A 59 9.94 37.34 -7.16
N GLY A 60 10.63 36.33 -7.68
CA GLY A 60 11.03 36.25 -9.09
C GLY A 60 12.22 37.16 -9.45
N THR A 61 12.80 37.86 -8.48
CA THR A 61 13.91 38.77 -8.65
C THR A 61 14.94 38.56 -7.54
N ARG A 62 16.22 38.75 -7.89
CA ARG A 62 17.32 38.88 -6.93
C ARG A 62 18.04 40.18 -7.22
N ALA A 63 17.93 41.13 -6.31
CA ALA A 63 18.80 42.30 -6.29
C ALA A 63 20.03 42.01 -5.44
N LEU A 64 21.19 42.49 -5.88
CA LEU A 64 22.47 42.31 -5.22
C LEU A 64 23.19 43.64 -5.19
N ASP A 65 23.62 44.08 -4.02
CA ASP A 65 24.55 45.18 -3.90
C ASP A 65 25.71 44.83 -2.97
N THR A 66 26.87 45.40 -3.26
CA THR A 66 28.06 45.26 -2.44
C THR A 66 28.70 46.62 -2.24
N THR A 67 28.96 46.95 -0.98
CA THR A 67 29.48 48.24 -0.55
C THR A 67 30.82 48.05 0.13
N SER A 68 31.87 48.69 -0.38
CA SER A 68 33.16 48.70 0.29
C SER A 68 33.16 49.73 1.41
N THR A 69 33.55 49.32 2.60
CA THR A 69 33.57 50.17 3.81
C THR A 69 34.95 50.73 4.10
N SER A 70 36.02 50.06 3.67
CA SER A 70 37.41 50.58 3.71
C SER A 70 38.31 49.77 2.79
N GLY A 71 39.45 50.33 2.36
CA GLY A 71 40.44 49.56 1.60
C GLY A 71 41.30 50.33 0.59
N ASN A 72 41.86 49.59 -0.38
CA ASN A 72 42.68 50.11 -1.48
C ASN A 72 41.83 50.14 -2.77
N PRO A 73 41.81 51.25 -3.54
CA PRO A 73 40.98 51.35 -4.74
C PRO A 73 41.37 50.38 -5.87
N ALA A 74 42.53 49.73 -5.78
CA ALA A 74 42.97 48.71 -6.74
C ALA A 74 42.54 47.29 -6.36
N LEU A 75 41.86 47.12 -5.23
CA LEU A 75 41.37 45.85 -4.71
C LEU A 75 39.85 45.88 -4.71
N ASP A 76 39.23 44.70 -4.76
CA ASP A 76 37.78 44.61 -4.85
C ASP A 76 37.13 43.68 -3.82
N ILE A 77 35.87 43.99 -3.56
CA ILE A 77 34.91 43.02 -3.05
C ILE A 77 34.03 42.63 -4.22
N THR A 78 33.98 41.33 -4.51
CA THR A 78 33.14 40.77 -5.57
C THR A 78 32.12 39.83 -4.95
N ALA A 79 30.85 40.09 -5.22
CA ALA A 79 29.75 39.18 -4.93
C ALA A 79 29.21 38.63 -6.24
N SER A 80 29.11 37.31 -6.39
CA SER A 80 28.73 36.70 -7.65
C SER A 80 28.01 35.37 -7.50
N THR A 81 27.25 35.01 -8.53
CA THR A 81 26.61 33.70 -8.70
C THR A 81 27.07 33.01 -9.97
N THR A 82 27.08 31.68 -10.02
CA THR A 82 27.61 30.93 -11.17
C THR A 82 26.59 30.70 -12.30
N ALA A 83 27.13 30.60 -13.52
CA ALA A 83 26.33 30.32 -14.72
C ALA A 83 26.00 28.82 -14.92
N THR A 84 26.74 27.93 -14.26
CA THR A 84 26.65 26.47 -14.48
C THR A 84 26.74 25.72 -13.15
N SER A 85 25.96 24.65 -13.03
CA SER A 85 25.95 23.77 -11.86
C SER A 85 27.36 23.25 -11.49
N PRO A 86 27.70 23.16 -10.19
CA PRO A 86 26.88 23.52 -9.03
C PRO A 86 26.68 25.05 -8.93
N PHE A 87 25.46 25.46 -8.61
CA PHE A 87 25.14 26.86 -8.37
C PHE A 87 25.58 27.25 -6.97
N TYR A 88 26.25 28.39 -6.85
CA TYR A 88 26.61 28.96 -5.56
C TYR A 88 26.64 30.47 -5.66
N PHE A 89 26.37 31.11 -4.53
CA PHE A 89 26.71 32.49 -4.25
C PHE A 89 28.08 32.53 -3.58
N ASN A 90 28.94 33.40 -4.08
CA ASN A 90 30.27 33.62 -3.56
C ASN A 90 30.47 35.11 -3.28
N ILE A 91 31.06 35.40 -2.13
CA ILE A 91 31.70 36.67 -1.83
C ILE A 91 33.19 36.38 -1.72
N ALA A 92 33.97 37.11 -2.51
CA ALA A 92 35.42 37.14 -2.43
C ALA A 92 35.86 38.56 -2.11
N GLN A 93 36.75 38.69 -1.13
CA GLN A 93 37.34 39.95 -0.73
C GLN A 93 38.84 39.91 -0.89
N ASP A 94 39.41 40.91 -1.54
CA ASP A 94 40.86 41.04 -1.62
C ASP A 94 41.51 41.34 -0.24
N PRO A 95 42.83 41.13 -0.10
CA PRO A 95 43.54 41.47 1.12
C PRO A 95 43.53 42.98 1.39
N SER A 96 43.00 43.42 2.54
CA SER A 96 42.90 44.83 2.98
C SER A 96 41.72 45.64 2.42
N ILE A 97 40.70 44.99 1.85
CA ILE A 97 39.39 45.62 1.61
C ILE A 97 38.35 44.99 2.52
N THR A 98 37.46 45.80 3.06
CA THR A 98 36.31 45.36 3.85
C THR A 98 35.04 45.84 3.18
N GLY A 99 33.94 45.12 3.38
CA GLY A 99 32.68 45.49 2.77
C GLY A 99 31.51 44.67 3.27
N ILE A 100 30.32 45.14 2.90
CA ILE A 100 29.05 44.53 3.22
C ILE A 100 28.35 44.22 1.91
N THR A 101 27.73 43.06 1.83
CA THR A 101 26.96 42.64 0.65
C THR A 101 25.53 42.33 1.08
N HIS A 102 24.55 42.81 0.31
CA HIS A 102 23.13 42.55 0.52
C HIS A 102 22.53 41.83 -0.70
N LEU A 103 21.68 40.83 -0.43
CA LEU A 103 20.78 40.26 -1.42
C LEU A 103 19.36 40.62 -1.02
N HIS A 104 18.64 41.23 -1.94
CA HIS A 104 17.28 41.72 -1.76
C HIS A 104 16.31 40.80 -2.48
N TYR A 105 15.29 40.39 -1.73
CA TYR A 105 14.15 39.59 -2.18
C TYR A 105 12.87 40.34 -1.80
N ASP A 106 12.49 41.30 -2.64
CA ASP A 106 11.35 42.18 -2.43
C ASP A 106 10.40 42.21 -3.64
N GLY A 107 10.69 41.43 -4.69
CA GLY A 107 9.83 41.31 -5.88
C GLY A 107 9.90 42.50 -6.84
N ASP A 108 10.79 43.46 -6.59
CA ASP A 108 10.97 44.62 -7.44
C ASP A 108 12.22 44.51 -8.33
N LEU A 109 12.46 45.54 -9.17
CA LEU A 109 13.62 45.62 -10.05
C LEU A 109 14.65 46.71 -9.63
N ASN A 110 14.73 47.04 -8.34
CA ASN A 110 15.58 48.10 -7.82
C ASN A 110 16.59 47.60 -6.76
N PRO A 111 17.88 47.47 -7.11
CA PRO A 111 18.89 46.98 -6.17
C PRO A 111 19.39 48.02 -5.15
N SER A 112 18.80 49.20 -5.06
CA SER A 112 19.26 50.29 -4.17
C SER A 112 18.28 50.64 -3.05
N THR A 113 17.07 50.10 -3.09
CA THR A 113 16.03 50.31 -2.07
C THR A 113 15.31 48.99 -1.85
N VAL A 114 14.77 48.78 -0.66
CA VAL A 114 13.93 47.61 -0.36
C VAL A 114 12.47 48.02 -0.53
N ASP A 115 11.71 47.28 -1.35
CA ASP A 115 10.25 47.41 -1.42
C ASP A 115 9.62 46.56 -0.28
N PHE A 116 9.34 47.19 0.87
CA PHE A 116 9.05 46.47 2.11
C PHE A 116 7.80 45.57 2.08
N ASP A 117 6.85 45.84 1.19
CA ASP A 117 5.65 45.06 0.96
C ASP A 117 5.58 44.42 -0.43
N GLY A 118 6.67 44.49 -1.22
CA GLY A 118 6.69 44.09 -2.63
C GLY A 118 6.44 42.60 -2.90
N LEU A 119 6.69 41.71 -1.91
CA LEU A 119 6.32 40.30 -2.00
C LEU A 119 4.82 40.03 -1.78
N GLY A 120 4.07 41.00 -1.26
CA GLY A 120 2.61 40.90 -1.09
C GLY A 120 2.15 39.97 0.03
N GLY A 121 2.98 39.70 1.05
CA GLY A 121 2.59 38.93 2.23
C GLY A 121 2.73 37.42 2.06
N ILE A 122 3.93 36.96 1.68
CA ILE A 122 4.21 35.53 1.53
C ILE A 122 4.26 34.86 2.91
N ASP A 123 3.64 33.68 3.02
CA ASP A 123 3.75 32.83 4.20
C ASP A 123 4.93 31.85 4.05
N LEU A 124 6.02 32.10 4.79
CA LEU A 124 7.20 31.24 4.79
C LEU A 124 7.12 30.08 5.80
N ALA A 125 6.06 30.01 6.59
CA ALA A 125 5.75 28.88 7.46
C ALA A 125 4.66 27.97 6.87
N GLU A 126 4.15 28.28 5.67
CA GLU A 126 3.05 27.56 5.03
C GLU A 126 3.35 26.06 4.90
N ASP A 127 4.59 25.69 4.56
CA ASP A 127 5.02 24.30 4.46
C ASP A 127 5.31 23.63 5.81
N GLY A 128 5.10 24.31 6.94
CA GLY A 128 5.47 23.85 8.29
C GLY A 128 6.92 24.14 8.67
N GLY A 129 7.64 24.93 7.86
CA GLY A 129 8.97 25.42 8.16
C GLY A 129 9.04 26.22 9.47
N THR A 130 10.13 26.03 10.20
CA THR A 130 10.44 26.66 11.49
C THR A 130 11.75 27.45 11.48
N ALA A 131 12.54 27.34 10.41
CA ALA A 131 13.81 28.03 10.30
C ALA A 131 14.16 28.33 8.84
N PHE A 132 14.97 29.39 8.64
CA PHE A 132 15.74 29.54 7.41
C PHE A 132 16.94 28.59 7.42
N LEU A 133 17.34 28.10 6.25
CA LEU A 133 18.53 27.28 6.02
C LEU A 133 19.43 27.93 4.98
N LEU A 134 20.72 28.01 5.28
CA LEU A 134 21.76 28.25 4.29
C LEU A 134 22.58 26.97 4.15
N LYS A 135 22.67 26.46 2.92
CA LYS A 135 23.36 25.20 2.61
C LYS A 135 24.76 25.44 2.07
N ASP A 136 25.62 24.46 2.34
CA ASP A 136 27.02 24.42 1.91
C ASP A 136 27.79 25.70 2.27
N LEU A 137 27.55 26.24 3.47
CA LEU A 137 28.24 27.42 3.96
C LEU A 137 29.74 27.11 4.12
N PHE A 138 30.54 27.82 3.34
CA PHE A 138 31.98 27.90 3.51
C PHE A 138 32.36 29.29 4.01
N PHE A 139 33.27 29.32 4.99
CA PHE A 139 33.92 30.54 5.45
C PHE A 139 35.33 30.18 5.90
N ASP A 140 36.33 30.88 5.36
CA ASP A 140 37.74 30.58 5.57
C ASP A 140 38.29 31.09 6.91
N TYR A 141 37.55 31.97 7.61
CA TYR A 141 37.90 32.55 8.91
C TYR A 141 39.28 33.22 8.93
N PRO A 142 39.47 34.26 8.11
CA PRO A 142 40.77 34.87 7.91
C PRO A 142 41.24 35.56 9.20
N ASP A 143 42.53 35.39 9.51
CA ASP A 143 43.19 35.97 10.69
C ASP A 143 42.49 35.70 12.04
N ALA A 144 41.68 34.64 12.12
CA ALA A 144 40.83 34.35 13.27
C ALA A 144 39.90 35.50 13.68
N LYS A 145 39.36 36.23 12.69
CA LYS A 145 38.42 37.33 12.92
C LYS A 145 37.00 36.95 12.46
N PRO A 146 35.97 37.29 13.26
CA PRO A 146 34.60 36.86 12.99
C PRO A 146 33.90 37.75 11.96
N ALA A 147 33.14 37.15 11.07
CA ALA A 147 32.18 37.82 10.18
C ALA A 147 30.74 37.55 10.67
N SER A 148 29.73 38.16 10.05
CA SER A 148 28.34 37.78 10.32
C SER A 148 27.52 37.63 9.04
N ILE A 149 26.53 36.75 9.13
CA ILE A 149 25.44 36.64 8.15
C ILE A 149 24.16 36.96 8.89
N SER A 150 23.37 37.89 8.36
CA SER A 150 22.07 38.22 8.93
C SER A 150 20.96 38.20 7.90
N ILE A 151 19.78 37.76 8.31
CA ILE A 151 18.56 37.78 7.52
C ILE A 151 17.61 38.78 8.19
N ARG A 152 17.20 39.80 7.46
CA ARG A 152 16.13 40.71 7.88
C ARG A 152 14.85 40.36 7.12
N VAL A 153 13.76 40.21 7.86
CA VAL A 153 12.41 39.96 7.33
C VAL A 153 11.55 41.19 7.61
N TYR A 154 10.95 41.78 6.58
CA TYR A 154 9.99 42.88 6.70
C TYR A 154 8.56 42.34 6.60
N ASP A 155 7.65 42.96 7.36
CA ASP A 155 6.23 42.60 7.35
C ASP A 155 5.47 43.35 6.24
N ALA A 156 4.70 42.63 5.42
CA ALA A 156 3.93 43.23 4.33
C ALA A 156 2.83 44.19 4.79
N SER A 157 2.44 44.14 6.06
CA SER A 157 1.46 45.08 6.63
C SER A 157 2.05 46.47 6.92
N ASP A 158 3.38 46.64 6.83
CA ASP A 158 4.07 47.89 7.14
C ASP A 158 5.01 48.35 6.01
N ALA A 159 4.45 49.03 5.02
CA ALA A 159 5.18 49.67 3.92
C ALA A 159 6.18 50.76 4.36
N THR A 160 6.24 51.13 5.66
CA THR A 160 7.28 52.05 6.17
C THR A 160 8.61 51.35 6.46
N GLY A 161 8.61 50.00 6.51
CA GLY A 161 9.78 49.19 6.86
C GLY A 161 10.13 49.19 8.35
N GLY A 162 9.25 49.72 9.21
CA GLY A 162 9.48 49.79 10.65
C GLY A 162 9.15 48.49 11.40
N THR A 163 8.44 47.55 10.78
CA THR A 163 8.09 46.23 11.33
C THR A 163 8.97 45.18 10.69
N TYR A 164 9.98 44.72 11.41
CA TYR A 164 10.93 43.72 10.91
C TYR A 164 11.46 42.81 12.02
N SER A 165 11.98 41.66 11.63
CA SER A 165 12.70 40.72 12.50
C SER A 165 14.08 40.42 11.91
N ASP A 166 15.12 40.53 12.74
CA ASP A 166 16.50 40.20 12.37
C ASP A 166 16.87 38.82 12.92
N TYR A 167 17.61 38.05 12.12
CA TYR A 167 18.21 36.79 12.52
C TYR A 167 19.69 36.84 12.17
N GLU A 168 20.58 36.62 13.13
CA GLU A 168 22.02 36.80 12.91
C GLU A 168 22.81 35.55 13.33
N LEU A 169 23.77 35.17 12.49
CA LEU A 169 24.77 34.15 12.75
C LEU A 169 26.15 34.81 12.72
N VAL A 170 26.85 34.76 13.85
CA VAL A 170 28.25 35.18 13.94
C VAL A 170 29.14 34.01 13.51
N LEU A 171 29.90 34.21 12.44
CA LEU A 171 30.89 33.28 11.93
C LEU A 171 32.20 33.43 12.70
N ASN A 172 32.35 32.71 13.81
CA ASN A 172 33.50 32.81 14.71
C ASN A 172 34.51 31.65 14.59
N ARG A 173 34.42 30.89 13.50
CA ARG A 173 35.29 29.77 13.15
C ARG A 173 35.24 29.56 11.64
N ALA A 174 36.12 28.72 11.12
CA ALA A 174 35.99 28.24 9.75
C ALA A 174 34.76 27.34 9.61
N TYR A 175 34.02 27.50 8.51
CA TYR A 175 32.91 26.64 8.11
C TYR A 175 33.31 25.91 6.83
N ASN A 176 33.09 24.60 6.77
CA ASN A 176 33.53 23.77 5.65
C ASN A 176 32.33 23.08 4.98
N PHE A 177 31.57 23.84 4.19
CA PHE A 177 30.35 23.39 3.51
C PHE A 177 29.31 22.84 4.50
N GLU A 178 29.05 23.60 5.56
CA GLU A 178 28.10 23.23 6.61
C GLU A 178 26.70 23.78 6.31
N GLU A 179 25.66 23.13 6.79
CA GLU A 179 24.30 23.69 6.81
C GLU A 179 24.09 24.48 8.10
N VAL A 180 23.55 25.70 7.99
CA VAL A 180 23.24 26.55 9.15
C VAL A 180 21.78 26.97 9.14
N ALA A 181 21.19 27.07 10.32
CA ALA A 181 19.77 27.35 10.51
C ALA A 181 19.54 28.64 11.33
N PHE A 182 18.48 29.37 10.98
CA PHE A 182 18.01 30.55 11.72
C PHE A 182 16.56 30.30 12.16
N ASP A 183 16.36 30.07 13.45
CA ASP A 183 15.06 29.73 14.05
C ASP A 183 14.10 30.92 14.02
N PHE A 184 12.95 30.75 13.36
CA PHE A 184 11.89 31.78 13.25
C PHE A 184 11.40 32.28 14.61
N THR A 185 11.50 31.46 15.66
CA THR A 185 11.04 31.81 17.01
C THR A 185 12.06 32.62 17.82
N ALA A 186 13.29 32.77 17.31
CA ALA A 186 14.40 33.39 18.02
C ALA A 186 15.07 34.53 17.21
N PRO A 187 14.34 35.60 16.86
CA PRO A 187 14.96 36.77 16.24
C PRO A 187 15.96 37.43 17.19
N THR A 188 17.09 37.88 16.65
CA THR A 188 18.13 38.61 17.37
C THR A 188 17.79 40.09 17.56
N GLY A 189 16.89 40.62 16.73
CA GLY A 189 16.43 42.00 16.78
C GLY A 189 15.05 42.18 16.16
N MET A 190 14.41 43.31 16.46
CA MET A 190 13.11 43.66 15.91
C MET A 190 13.02 45.15 15.61
N GLY A 191 12.15 45.51 14.67
CA GLY A 191 11.95 46.89 14.24
C GLY A 191 11.22 47.76 15.26
N PRO A 192 11.26 49.10 15.08
CA PRO A 192 10.60 50.05 15.98
C PRO A 192 9.07 49.88 16.08
N ASN A 193 8.44 49.29 15.06
CA ASN A 193 6.99 49.03 15.04
C ASN A 193 6.64 47.59 15.51
N GLY A 194 7.63 46.73 15.75
CA GLY A 194 7.44 45.35 16.19
C GLY A 194 8.20 44.32 15.34
N ALA A 195 8.02 43.05 15.70
CA ALA A 195 8.53 41.91 14.93
C ALA A 195 7.66 41.68 13.69
N ALA A 196 8.30 41.31 12.58
CA ALA A 196 7.60 40.82 11.40
C ALA A 196 7.01 39.43 11.64
N SER A 197 5.85 39.18 11.04
CA SER A 197 5.24 37.87 10.93
C SER A 197 5.86 37.07 9.78
N ILE A 198 6.38 35.88 10.07
CA ILE A 198 6.86 34.93 9.05
C ILE A 198 5.74 34.48 8.11
N ASN A 199 4.47 34.65 8.50
CA ASN A 199 3.32 34.30 7.69
C ASN A 199 2.83 35.46 6.81
N ASN A 200 3.48 36.62 6.88
CA ASN A 200 3.09 37.83 6.15
C ASN A 200 4.33 38.62 5.68
N VAL A 201 5.25 37.94 5.01
CA VAL A 201 6.53 38.52 4.60
C VAL A 201 6.35 39.44 3.40
N GLY A 202 6.78 40.68 3.57
CA GLY A 202 6.76 41.71 2.53
C GLY A 202 8.09 41.86 1.79
N ALA A 203 9.22 41.65 2.47
CA ALA A 203 10.54 41.61 1.86
C ALA A 203 11.55 40.86 2.74
N LEU A 204 12.64 40.43 2.12
CA LEU A 204 13.76 39.73 2.75
C LEU A 204 15.08 40.33 2.30
N VAL A 205 15.98 40.57 3.26
CA VAL A 205 17.36 41.03 2.97
C VAL A 205 18.35 40.10 3.66
N LEU A 206 19.10 39.34 2.86
CA LEU A 206 20.25 38.57 3.34
C LEU A 206 21.49 39.45 3.27
N THR A 207 22.11 39.69 4.42
CA THR A 207 23.31 40.52 4.55
C THR A 207 24.48 39.65 4.96
N VAL A 208 25.61 39.86 4.29
CA VAL A 208 26.90 39.29 4.68
C VAL A 208 27.83 40.44 5.02
N ASP A 209 28.18 40.55 6.31
CA ASP A 209 29.13 41.53 6.80
C ASP A 209 30.54 40.93 6.80
N GLY A 210 31.27 41.19 5.71
CA GLY A 210 32.68 40.89 5.58
C GLY A 210 33.53 42.04 6.12
N PHE A 211 33.33 42.39 7.40
CA PHE A 211 34.11 43.42 8.10
C PHE A 211 35.60 43.11 8.19
N ASN A 212 35.99 41.86 7.91
CA ASN A 212 37.38 41.42 7.91
C ASN A 212 37.91 41.28 6.49
N PRO A 213 39.12 41.78 6.21
CA PRO A 213 39.74 41.61 4.91
C PRO A 213 40.00 40.14 4.60
N ALA A 214 40.05 39.81 3.31
CA ALA A 214 40.28 38.46 2.80
C ALA A 214 39.23 37.42 3.22
N ALA A 215 38.02 37.83 3.62
CA ALA A 215 36.95 36.89 3.93
C ALA A 215 36.33 36.32 2.65
N ASP A 216 36.39 35.00 2.51
CA ASP A 216 35.74 34.26 1.45
C ASP A 216 34.52 33.52 2.01
N ILE A 217 33.34 33.79 1.46
CA ILE A 217 32.09 33.15 1.84
C ILE A 217 31.45 32.51 0.61
N ILE A 218 31.01 31.25 0.75
CA ILE A 218 30.30 30.52 -0.30
C ILE A 218 29.07 29.85 0.30
N MET A 219 27.96 29.84 -0.43
CA MET A 219 26.73 29.12 -0.08
C MET A 219 25.99 28.67 -1.35
N SER A 220 25.26 27.56 -1.31
CA SER A 220 24.63 26.96 -2.49
C SER A 220 23.12 27.14 -2.58
N THR A 221 22.44 27.26 -1.45
CA THR A 221 20.97 27.37 -1.40
C THR A 221 20.53 28.14 -0.17
N PHE A 222 19.54 29.00 -0.35
CA PHE A 222 18.79 29.67 0.71
C PHE A 222 17.35 29.15 0.68
N SER A 223 16.89 28.53 1.76
CA SER A 223 15.57 27.89 1.84
C SER A 223 14.97 27.98 3.24
N THR A 224 13.74 27.55 3.44
CA THR A 224 13.24 27.18 4.78
C THR A 224 13.65 25.73 5.11
N ASN A 225 13.17 25.15 6.20
CA ASN A 225 13.36 23.74 6.56
C ASN A 225 12.07 22.91 6.50
N GLY A 226 11.01 23.41 5.85
CA GLY A 226 9.72 22.72 5.86
C GLY A 226 9.68 21.48 4.94
N PRO A 227 8.79 20.51 5.23
CA PRO A 227 8.71 19.23 4.53
C PRO A 227 8.31 19.28 3.04
N CYS A 228 7.77 20.38 2.54
CA CYS A 228 7.23 20.44 1.19
C CYS A 228 8.00 21.41 0.28
N PRO A 229 8.61 20.94 -0.83
CA PRO A 229 9.27 21.83 -1.76
C PRO A 229 8.25 22.70 -2.49
N LEU A 230 8.27 24.00 -2.21
CA LEU A 230 7.48 25.00 -2.92
C LEU A 230 8.37 25.80 -3.88
N THR A 231 7.90 25.93 -5.12
CA THR A 231 8.36 27.00 -6.03
C THR A 231 7.61 28.29 -5.69
N PRO A 232 8.31 29.42 -5.46
CA PRO A 232 7.65 30.71 -5.24
C PRO A 232 6.60 31.01 -6.33
N GLY A 233 5.37 31.33 -5.91
CA GLY A 233 4.27 31.73 -6.82
C GLY A 233 3.38 30.60 -7.36
N VAL A 234 3.55 29.35 -6.91
CA VAL A 234 2.65 28.23 -7.23
C VAL A 234 2.10 27.70 -5.90
N GLY A 235 0.77 27.73 -5.73
CA GLY A 235 0.06 27.60 -4.45
C GLY A 235 0.64 26.59 -3.44
N GLY A 236 0.60 27.01 -2.17
CA GLY A 236 1.10 26.37 -0.96
C GLY A 236 0.72 24.93 -0.77
N ARG A 237 1.62 24.04 -1.19
CA ARG A 237 1.58 22.64 -0.81
C ARG A 237 2.02 22.53 0.64
N VAL A 238 1.14 22.05 1.49
CA VAL A 238 1.47 21.65 2.84
C VAL A 238 1.47 20.14 2.90
N LEU A 239 2.13 19.57 3.90
CA LEU A 239 2.00 18.14 4.15
C LEU A 239 0.57 17.87 4.62
N ASP A 240 -0.18 17.06 3.89
CA ASP A 240 -1.47 16.58 4.34
C ASP A 240 -1.31 15.48 5.40
N ASP A 241 -2.40 15.05 6.03
CA ASP A 241 -2.37 14.00 7.07
C ASP A 241 -1.85 12.66 6.51
N CYS A 242 -1.89 12.48 5.19
CA CYS A 242 -1.37 11.32 4.48
C CYS A 242 0.13 11.40 4.17
N GLY A 243 0.79 12.50 4.50
CA GLY A 243 2.20 12.71 4.22
C GLY A 243 2.49 13.12 2.78
N GLU A 244 1.50 13.64 2.06
CA GLU A 244 1.65 14.13 0.69
C GLU A 244 1.67 15.67 0.63
N CYS A 245 2.52 16.23 -0.22
CA CYS A 245 2.62 17.68 -0.42
C CYS A 245 1.55 18.17 -1.42
N ILE A 246 0.33 18.33 -0.90
CA ILE A 246 -0.87 18.73 -1.65
C ILE A 246 -1.42 20.04 -1.06
N PRO A 247 -1.83 21.03 -1.88
CA PRO A 247 -2.46 22.24 -1.36
C PRO A 247 -3.78 21.94 -0.63
N PRO A 248 -4.11 22.61 0.49
CA PRO A 248 -5.38 22.41 1.21
C PRO A 248 -6.63 22.63 0.36
N SER A 249 -6.52 23.40 -0.73
CA SER A 249 -7.60 23.64 -1.69
C SER A 249 -7.80 22.50 -2.70
N SER A 250 -6.90 21.51 -2.72
CA SER A 250 -6.96 20.40 -3.68
C SER A 250 -8.05 19.40 -3.28
N PRO A 251 -8.84 18.88 -4.24
CA PRO A 251 -9.73 17.75 -3.99
C PRO A 251 -9.01 16.49 -3.49
N ASP A 252 -7.72 16.35 -3.79
CA ASP A 252 -6.90 15.20 -3.40
C ASP A 252 -6.31 15.34 -1.98
N TYR A 253 -6.53 16.47 -1.30
CA TYR A 253 -6.03 16.70 0.06
C TYR A 253 -6.64 15.67 1.03
N ASN A 254 -5.79 14.98 1.78
CA ASN A 254 -6.17 13.91 2.72
C ASN A 254 -6.86 12.70 2.08
N GLN A 255 -6.76 12.51 0.75
CA GLN A 255 -7.47 11.41 0.07
C GLN A 255 -6.65 10.13 -0.10
N SER A 256 -5.32 10.19 -0.11
CA SER A 256 -4.50 9.03 -0.47
C SER A 256 -4.42 7.94 0.62
N CYS A 257 -4.66 8.32 1.87
CA CYS A 257 -4.62 7.44 3.05
C CYS A 257 -5.96 7.40 3.81
N VAL A 258 -7.03 7.88 3.21
CA VAL A 258 -8.35 7.92 3.83
C VAL A 258 -8.90 6.50 4.00
N ASP A 259 -9.45 6.20 5.17
CA ASP A 259 -10.14 4.94 5.43
C ASP A 259 -11.58 4.95 4.89
N CYS A 260 -12.30 3.83 5.02
CA CYS A 260 -13.66 3.69 4.49
C CYS A 260 -14.71 4.60 5.15
N VAL A 261 -14.38 5.28 6.25
CA VAL A 261 -15.26 6.26 6.92
C VAL A 261 -14.78 7.70 6.78
N GLY A 262 -13.79 7.94 5.93
CA GLY A 262 -13.32 9.30 5.64
C GLY A 262 -12.24 9.80 6.60
N VAL A 263 -11.59 8.92 7.37
CA VAL A 263 -10.56 9.29 8.33
C VAL A 263 -9.16 9.01 7.76
N PRO A 264 -8.32 10.03 7.55
CA PRO A 264 -6.92 9.86 7.14
C PRO A 264 -6.16 8.98 8.15
N ASN A 265 -5.41 7.99 7.65
CA ASN A 265 -4.72 6.97 8.46
C ASN A 265 -5.65 6.22 9.43
N GLY A 266 -6.95 6.17 9.14
CA GLY A 266 -7.91 5.45 9.93
C GLY A 266 -7.72 3.94 9.84
N THR A 267 -8.29 3.21 10.79
CA THR A 267 -8.19 1.75 10.87
C THR A 267 -9.29 1.03 10.09
N THR A 268 -10.27 1.76 9.55
CA THR A 268 -11.46 1.19 8.91
C THR A 268 -11.18 0.86 7.45
N LEU A 269 -10.43 -0.22 7.22
CA LEU A 269 -9.98 -0.63 5.89
C LEU A 269 -10.90 -1.72 5.29
N PRO A 270 -10.82 -1.97 3.96
CA PRO A 270 -11.46 -3.13 3.36
C PRO A 270 -11.13 -4.43 4.12
N GLY A 271 -12.16 -5.23 4.43
CA GLY A 271 -12.04 -6.42 5.27
C GLY A 271 -12.31 -6.21 6.76
N THR A 272 -12.46 -4.96 7.23
CA THR A 272 -12.88 -4.67 8.61
C THR A 272 -14.39 -4.78 8.78
N THR A 273 -14.85 -5.06 10.00
CA THR A 273 -16.28 -5.22 10.33
C THR A 273 -17.02 -3.90 10.34
N CYS A 274 -18.28 -3.91 9.91
CA CYS A 274 -19.19 -2.77 9.88
C CYS A 274 -20.62 -3.20 10.25
N GLU A 275 -21.51 -2.24 10.51
CA GLU A 275 -22.95 -2.49 10.66
C GLU A 275 -23.68 -1.99 9.40
N THR A 276 -24.50 -2.86 8.80
CA THR A 276 -25.41 -2.49 7.71
C THR A 276 -26.66 -1.83 8.31
N ASN A 277 -27.50 -1.27 7.43
CA ASN A 277 -28.84 -0.81 7.82
C ASN A 277 -29.89 -1.94 7.84
N GLU A 278 -29.47 -3.20 7.73
CA GLU A 278 -30.36 -4.37 7.76
C GLU A 278 -30.64 -4.81 9.21
N LEU A 279 -31.69 -5.61 9.40
CA LEU A 279 -32.18 -6.01 10.72
C LEU A 279 -31.71 -7.42 11.10
N GLY A 280 -31.85 -7.75 12.38
CA GLY A 280 -31.56 -9.08 12.93
C GLY A 280 -30.14 -9.58 12.60
N PRO A 281 -29.99 -10.84 12.17
CA PRO A 281 -28.71 -11.46 11.86
C PRO A 281 -28.04 -10.88 10.60
N CYS A 282 -28.72 -10.07 9.80
CA CYS A 282 -28.15 -9.40 8.62
C CYS A 282 -27.43 -8.08 8.94
N LYS A 283 -27.58 -7.56 10.16
CA LYS A 283 -26.95 -6.31 10.61
C LYS A 283 -25.41 -6.33 10.52
N PRO A 284 -24.70 -7.41 10.90
CA PRO A 284 -23.24 -7.45 10.76
C PRO A 284 -22.80 -7.50 9.30
N GLY A 285 -21.77 -6.72 8.97
CA GLY A 285 -21.18 -6.67 7.64
C GLY A 285 -19.65 -6.52 7.67
N ILE A 286 -19.05 -6.54 6.48
CA ILE A 286 -17.63 -6.27 6.23
C ILE A 286 -17.52 -5.25 5.10
N TYR A 287 -16.58 -4.31 5.20
CA TYR A 287 -16.27 -3.37 4.12
C TYR A 287 -15.64 -4.09 2.92
N ASP A 288 -16.21 -3.92 1.73
CA ASP A 288 -15.63 -4.40 0.48
C ASP A 288 -14.49 -3.48 -0.03
N ASN A 289 -13.90 -3.83 -1.17
CA ASN A 289 -12.81 -3.06 -1.78
C ASN A 289 -13.24 -1.64 -2.22
N ASP A 290 -14.55 -1.43 -2.39
CA ASP A 290 -15.13 -0.13 -2.74
C ASP A 290 -15.62 0.62 -1.48
N CYS A 291 -15.16 0.20 -0.29
CA CYS A 291 -15.54 0.74 1.01
C CYS A 291 -17.05 0.77 1.26
N SER A 292 -17.79 -0.16 0.63
CA SER A 292 -19.21 -0.37 0.91
C SER A 292 -19.38 -1.46 1.96
N CYS A 293 -20.17 -1.20 2.99
CA CYS A 293 -20.49 -2.20 4.00
C CYS A 293 -21.43 -3.26 3.41
N ARG A 294 -20.97 -4.51 3.30
CA ARG A 294 -21.74 -5.64 2.77
C ARG A 294 -22.07 -6.61 3.90
N ARG A 295 -23.32 -7.07 3.95
CA ARG A 295 -23.75 -8.10 4.91
C ARG A 295 -22.92 -9.38 4.75
N VAL A 296 -22.64 -10.05 5.87
CA VAL A 296 -21.98 -11.36 5.86
C VAL A 296 -22.97 -12.53 5.94
N ASN A 297 -24.14 -12.29 6.49
CA ASN A 297 -25.22 -13.26 6.60
C ASN A 297 -26.28 -12.96 5.54
N ASN A 298 -26.75 -14.00 4.86
CA ASN A 298 -27.89 -13.87 3.95
C ASN A 298 -29.18 -14.22 4.69
N PRO A 299 -30.31 -13.58 4.34
CA PRO A 299 -31.64 -14.00 4.74
C PRO A 299 -31.84 -15.49 4.47
N THR A 300 -32.28 -16.22 5.48
CA THR A 300 -32.74 -17.60 5.35
C THR A 300 -34.25 -17.67 5.55
N VAL A 301 -34.82 -18.86 5.37
CA VAL A 301 -36.22 -19.09 5.75
C VAL A 301 -36.34 -18.92 7.27
N GLU A 302 -37.46 -18.39 7.73
CA GLU A 302 -37.80 -18.32 9.15
C GLU A 302 -37.84 -19.71 9.78
N ILE A 303 -37.19 -19.83 10.92
CA ILE A 303 -37.34 -20.94 11.84
C ILE A 303 -37.84 -20.39 13.16
N CYS A 304 -38.55 -21.20 13.94
CA CYS A 304 -39.04 -20.78 15.26
C CYS A 304 -37.86 -20.75 16.24
N ASP A 305 -37.08 -19.68 16.26
CA ASP A 305 -35.89 -19.53 17.11
C ASP A 305 -35.85 -18.21 17.90
N GLY A 306 -36.86 -17.35 17.72
CA GLY A 306 -36.92 -16.04 18.37
C GLY A 306 -36.00 -14.99 17.73
N ALA A 307 -35.45 -15.26 16.55
CA ALA A 307 -34.72 -14.31 15.72
C ALA A 307 -35.50 -13.99 14.42
N ASP A 308 -34.99 -13.01 13.66
CA ASP A 308 -35.53 -12.57 12.37
C ASP A 308 -34.64 -13.17 11.28
N ASN A 309 -34.80 -14.45 10.95
CA ASN A 309 -33.83 -15.15 10.08
C ASN A 309 -33.85 -14.65 8.63
N ASN A 310 -34.97 -14.11 8.18
CA ASN A 310 -35.18 -13.57 6.85
C ASN A 310 -34.93 -12.05 6.77
N CYS A 311 -34.63 -11.41 7.90
CA CYS A 311 -34.24 -10.02 8.03
C CYS A 311 -35.32 -9.03 7.54
N ASN A 312 -36.60 -9.33 7.75
CA ASN A 312 -37.72 -8.47 7.34
C ASN A 312 -38.23 -7.54 8.46
N GLY A 313 -37.71 -7.70 9.68
CA GLY A 313 -38.05 -6.88 10.85
C GLY A 313 -39.13 -7.45 11.75
N GLU A 314 -39.69 -8.62 11.43
CA GLU A 314 -40.57 -9.41 12.30
C GLU A 314 -39.82 -10.64 12.83
N ILE A 315 -40.29 -11.23 13.92
CA ILE A 315 -39.68 -12.41 14.55
C ILE A 315 -40.70 -13.56 14.45
N ASP A 316 -40.26 -14.71 13.93
CA ASP A 316 -41.05 -15.95 13.79
C ASP A 316 -42.42 -15.77 13.09
N GLU A 317 -42.56 -14.83 12.16
CA GLU A 317 -43.85 -14.40 11.59
C GLU A 317 -44.54 -15.48 10.74
N THR A 318 -43.77 -16.47 10.28
CA THR A 318 -44.28 -17.63 9.54
C THR A 318 -44.98 -18.65 10.45
N TYR A 319 -44.92 -18.45 11.78
CA TYR A 319 -45.50 -19.32 12.81
C TYR A 319 -46.59 -18.61 13.64
N PRO A 320 -47.72 -18.21 13.02
CA PRO A 320 -48.77 -17.42 13.67
C PRO A 320 -49.46 -18.11 14.85
N GLN A 321 -49.29 -19.44 14.98
CA GLN A 321 -49.83 -20.22 16.08
C GLN A 321 -49.06 -20.04 17.39
N ILE A 322 -47.84 -19.48 17.40
CA ILE A 322 -47.06 -19.25 18.62
C ILE A 322 -47.88 -18.38 19.58
N GLY A 323 -47.93 -18.82 20.85
CA GLY A 323 -48.77 -18.18 21.88
C GLY A 323 -50.25 -18.56 21.82
N GLY A 324 -50.70 -19.29 20.79
CA GLY A 324 -52.04 -19.86 20.68
C GLY A 324 -52.23 -21.12 21.54
N THR A 325 -53.49 -21.43 21.88
CA THR A 325 -53.83 -22.61 22.69
C THR A 325 -53.80 -23.91 21.87
N CYS A 326 -53.29 -24.99 22.44
CA CYS A 326 -53.23 -26.32 21.84
C CYS A 326 -53.64 -27.40 22.87
N GLY A 327 -53.92 -28.65 22.49
CA GLY A 327 -54.36 -29.67 23.45
C GLY A 327 -55.13 -30.86 22.86
N ILE A 328 -55.43 -31.85 23.71
CA ILE A 328 -56.21 -33.04 23.35
C ILE A 328 -57.68 -32.79 23.70
N SER A 329 -58.61 -33.07 22.78
CA SER A 329 -60.04 -32.73 22.90
C SER A 329 -61.00 -33.93 22.83
N LYS A 330 -60.53 -35.16 23.06
CA LYS A 330 -61.35 -36.37 22.91
C LYS A 330 -61.54 -37.14 24.22
N GLY A 331 -62.78 -37.14 24.73
CA GLY A 331 -63.18 -37.88 25.95
C GLY A 331 -62.63 -37.28 27.24
N ASP A 332 -62.51 -38.09 28.29
CA ASP A 332 -62.05 -37.68 29.63
C ASP A 332 -60.54 -37.31 29.70
N CYS A 333 -59.82 -37.31 28.57
CA CYS A 333 -58.40 -36.93 28.45
C CYS A 333 -58.23 -35.50 27.90
N GLN A 334 -58.96 -34.52 28.46
CA GLN A 334 -58.86 -33.14 28.02
C GLN A 334 -57.72 -32.42 28.74
N VAL A 335 -56.64 -32.13 28.00
CA VAL A 335 -55.51 -31.32 28.46
C VAL A 335 -55.23 -30.20 27.46
N SER A 336 -54.96 -28.99 27.96
CA SER A 336 -54.67 -27.79 27.17
C SER A 336 -53.30 -27.23 27.50
N GLY A 337 -52.60 -26.73 26.48
CA GLY A 337 -51.28 -26.13 26.50
C GLY A 337 -51.18 -24.91 25.57
N VAL A 338 -49.95 -24.42 25.34
CA VAL A 338 -49.66 -23.29 24.44
C VAL A 338 -48.62 -23.70 23.41
N TYR A 339 -48.75 -23.23 22.17
CA TYR A 339 -47.72 -23.43 21.15
C TYR A 339 -46.49 -22.57 21.44
N ILE A 340 -45.32 -23.20 21.51
CA ILE A 340 -44.00 -22.58 21.69
C ILE A 340 -43.04 -23.09 20.62
N CYS A 341 -41.91 -22.41 20.44
CA CYS A 341 -40.81 -22.95 19.66
C CYS A 341 -40.26 -24.22 20.30
N ASP A 342 -40.00 -25.22 19.47
CA ASP A 342 -39.28 -26.42 19.88
C ASP A 342 -37.77 -26.25 19.69
N ASP A 343 -37.01 -27.27 20.12
CA ASP A 343 -35.55 -27.21 20.11
C ASP A 343 -34.95 -27.45 18.70
N ILE A 344 -35.79 -27.69 17.68
CA ILE A 344 -35.40 -27.95 16.28
C ILE A 344 -35.94 -26.89 15.30
N GLY A 345 -36.50 -25.78 15.79
CA GLY A 345 -36.99 -24.67 14.96
C GLY A 345 -38.43 -24.84 14.43
N GLY A 346 -39.16 -25.81 14.95
CA GLY A 346 -40.59 -26.03 14.72
C GLY A 346 -41.46 -25.50 15.87
N VAL A 347 -42.76 -25.82 15.81
CA VAL A 347 -43.70 -25.52 16.90
C VAL A 347 -44.07 -26.79 17.66
N LYS A 348 -43.92 -26.78 18.98
CA LYS A 348 -44.46 -27.83 19.86
C LYS A 348 -45.58 -27.28 20.72
N CYS A 349 -46.49 -28.17 21.08
CA CYS A 349 -47.51 -27.88 22.07
C CYS A 349 -46.95 -28.16 23.45
N ASP A 350 -46.75 -27.11 24.25
CA ASP A 350 -46.31 -27.23 25.64
C ASP A 350 -47.52 -27.57 26.51
N ILE A 351 -47.70 -28.87 26.80
CA ILE A 351 -48.78 -29.40 27.62
C ILE A 351 -48.21 -29.95 28.93
N ASP A 352 -48.74 -29.49 30.05
CA ASP A 352 -48.49 -30.10 31.36
C ASP A 352 -49.38 -31.33 31.56
N PHE A 353 -48.78 -32.51 31.43
CA PHE A 353 -49.46 -33.81 31.59
C PHE A 353 -49.66 -34.24 33.06
N SER A 354 -49.27 -33.42 34.04
CA SER A 354 -49.45 -33.75 35.47
C SER A 354 -50.91 -33.89 35.92
N GLN A 355 -51.88 -33.61 35.03
CA GLN A 355 -53.33 -33.62 35.30
C GLN A 355 -54.11 -34.74 34.59
N ALA A 356 -53.50 -35.61 33.77
CA ALA A 356 -54.22 -36.62 32.97
C ALA A 356 -54.09 -38.06 33.51
N ASN A 357 -55.20 -38.80 33.62
CA ASN A 357 -55.25 -40.16 34.17
C ASN A 357 -55.30 -41.21 33.05
N LEU A 358 -54.18 -41.92 32.80
CA LEU A 358 -53.88 -42.66 31.56
C LEU A 358 -54.07 -44.21 31.59
N SER A 359 -54.81 -44.75 32.56
CA SER A 359 -54.73 -46.20 32.87
C SER A 359 -55.60 -47.18 32.06
N ASP A 360 -56.26 -46.79 30.95
CA ASP A 360 -57.27 -47.67 30.30
C ASP A 360 -57.32 -47.64 28.75
N CYS A 361 -56.19 -47.37 28.07
CA CYS A 361 -56.16 -47.34 26.60
C CYS A 361 -55.41 -48.53 25.99
N ASP A 362 -56.16 -49.50 25.45
CA ASP A 362 -55.64 -50.61 24.64
C ASP A 362 -55.47 -50.13 23.18
N ILE A 363 -54.35 -49.47 22.92
CA ILE A 363 -54.03 -48.91 21.60
C ILE A 363 -52.61 -49.37 21.22
N GLU A 364 -52.42 -49.88 19.99
CA GLU A 364 -51.08 -50.25 19.49
C GLU A 364 -50.14 -49.05 19.63
N ILE A 365 -49.10 -49.24 20.45
CA ILE A 365 -48.10 -48.24 20.75
C ILE A 365 -47.21 -48.11 19.50
N GLY A 366 -47.24 -46.94 18.86
CA GLY A 366 -46.28 -46.64 17.80
C GLY A 366 -44.86 -46.65 18.36
N CYS A 367 -43.86 -46.72 17.48
CA CYS A 367 -42.46 -46.74 17.93
C CYS A 367 -42.02 -45.42 18.64
N ASP A 368 -42.90 -44.42 18.72
CA ASP A 368 -42.80 -43.15 19.46
C ASP A 368 -43.31 -43.26 20.91
N GLY A 369 -43.78 -44.44 21.32
CA GLY A 369 -44.34 -44.66 22.65
C GLY A 369 -45.76 -44.13 22.83
N ILE A 370 -46.37 -43.57 21.77
CA ILE A 370 -47.71 -43.00 21.80
C ILE A 370 -48.73 -44.08 21.38
N PRO A 371 -49.71 -44.40 22.24
CA PRO A 371 -50.76 -45.35 21.87
C PRO A 371 -51.63 -44.80 20.72
N GLY A 372 -51.60 -45.44 19.54
CA GLY A 372 -52.50 -45.15 18.40
C GLY A 372 -51.96 -44.27 17.30
N SER A 373 -50.68 -43.90 17.36
CA SER A 373 -50.04 -43.05 16.36
C SER A 373 -49.89 -43.74 14.99
N GLY A 374 -49.80 -45.08 14.96
CA GLY A 374 -49.62 -45.85 13.73
C GLY A 374 -48.25 -45.68 13.07
N THR A 375 -47.31 -45.02 13.75
CA THR A 375 -45.95 -44.73 13.28
C THR A 375 -45.10 -46.00 13.26
N LYS A 376 -44.36 -46.20 12.16
CA LYS A 376 -43.45 -47.34 11.93
C LYS A 376 -42.02 -46.83 11.74
N PRO A 377 -41.00 -47.66 12.01
CA PRO A 377 -39.62 -47.32 11.70
C PRO A 377 -39.44 -47.14 10.19
N ASP A 378 -38.70 -46.11 9.78
CA ASP A 378 -38.29 -45.89 8.39
C ASP A 378 -37.07 -46.77 8.01
N GLY A 379 -36.52 -46.57 6.80
CA GLY A 379 -35.36 -47.32 6.31
C GLY A 379 -34.08 -47.18 7.15
N CYS A 380 -34.03 -46.19 8.05
CA CYS A 380 -32.92 -45.92 8.96
C CYS A 380 -33.21 -46.36 10.40
N GLY A 381 -34.36 -47.02 10.64
CA GLY A 381 -34.75 -47.55 11.94
C GLY A 381 -35.34 -46.51 12.89
N ILE A 382 -35.59 -45.28 12.43
CA ILE A 382 -36.13 -44.19 13.23
C ILE A 382 -37.66 -44.18 13.12
N CYS A 383 -38.34 -44.06 14.26
CA CYS A 383 -39.79 -44.09 14.29
C CYS A 383 -40.42 -42.87 13.60
N GLY A 384 -41.26 -43.08 12.59
CA GLY A 384 -41.97 -41.99 11.91
C GLY A 384 -41.07 -41.08 11.06
N GLY A 385 -39.83 -41.52 10.80
CA GLY A 385 -38.88 -40.77 9.98
C GLY A 385 -39.27 -40.72 8.50
N ASP A 386 -38.79 -39.70 7.82
CA ASP A 386 -38.94 -39.46 6.38
C ASP A 386 -37.70 -39.93 5.58
N GLY A 387 -36.78 -40.66 6.21
CA GLY A 387 -35.51 -41.08 5.63
C GLY A 387 -34.42 -39.99 5.59
N THR A 388 -34.66 -38.80 6.14
CA THR A 388 -33.66 -37.70 6.17
C THR A 388 -32.81 -37.69 7.45
N SER A 389 -33.22 -38.42 8.48
CA SER A 389 -32.66 -38.39 9.83
C SER A 389 -31.67 -39.52 10.13
N CYS A 390 -31.18 -40.22 9.10
CA CYS A 390 -30.22 -41.31 9.24
C CYS A 390 -28.91 -40.79 9.87
N GLU A 391 -28.84 -40.83 11.19
CA GLU A 391 -27.79 -40.21 12.01
C GLU A 391 -26.39 -40.83 11.79
N ASN A 392 -26.28 -41.85 10.92
CA ASN A 392 -25.04 -42.56 10.62
C ASN A 392 -24.85 -42.82 9.11
N LEU A 393 -25.04 -41.81 8.23
CA LEU A 393 -24.27 -41.81 6.98
C LEU A 393 -22.82 -41.49 7.34
N GLU A 394 -22.00 -42.53 7.60
CA GLU A 394 -20.55 -42.40 7.79
C GLU A 394 -19.90 -41.87 6.49
N CYS A 395 -19.97 -40.56 6.29
CA CYS A 395 -19.36 -39.84 5.18
C CYS A 395 -18.26 -38.93 5.71
N GLU A 396 -17.05 -39.07 5.18
CA GLU A 396 -15.91 -38.22 5.51
C GLU A 396 -15.71 -37.18 4.39
N SER A 397 -15.64 -35.89 4.78
CA SER A 397 -15.31 -34.81 3.85
C SER A 397 -13.82 -34.47 3.92
N ALA A 398 -13.14 -34.49 2.79
CA ALA A 398 -11.76 -34.06 2.65
C ALA A 398 -11.67 -32.81 1.77
N ASP A 399 -11.01 -31.76 2.28
CA ASP A 399 -10.60 -30.60 1.48
C ASP A 399 -9.38 -30.98 0.63
N ILE A 400 -9.55 -30.97 -0.70
CA ILE A 400 -8.49 -31.29 -1.65
C ILE A 400 -7.94 -30.06 -2.37
N SER A 401 -8.26 -28.83 -1.94
CA SER A 401 -7.78 -27.57 -2.52
C SER A 401 -6.26 -27.54 -2.74
N SER A 402 -5.48 -27.98 -1.75
CA SER A 402 -4.02 -28.09 -1.84
C SER A 402 -3.58 -29.05 -2.93
N LEU A 403 -4.31 -30.15 -3.12
CA LEU A 403 -4.02 -31.13 -4.16
C LEU A 403 -4.34 -30.58 -5.55
N LEU A 404 -5.44 -29.84 -5.70
CA LEU A 404 -5.81 -29.18 -6.96
C LEU A 404 -4.74 -28.17 -7.40
N PHE A 405 -4.24 -27.36 -6.45
CA PHE A 405 -3.15 -26.42 -6.71
C PHE A 405 -1.85 -27.13 -7.14
N GLN A 406 -1.53 -28.27 -6.52
CA GLN A 406 -0.38 -29.09 -6.89
C GLN A 406 -0.51 -29.71 -8.29
N LEU A 407 -1.71 -30.14 -8.68
CA LEU A 407 -1.98 -30.68 -10.02
C LEU A 407 -1.86 -29.61 -11.11
N ASP A 408 -2.39 -28.40 -10.86
CA ASP A 408 -2.22 -27.24 -11.73
C ASP A 408 -0.73 -26.88 -11.90
N GLY A 409 -0.06 -26.59 -10.79
CA GLY A 409 1.36 -26.23 -10.77
C GLY A 409 2.21 -27.31 -11.46
N GLY A 410 1.86 -28.58 -11.28
CA GLY A 410 2.55 -29.70 -11.91
C GLY A 410 2.44 -29.73 -13.43
N ALA A 411 1.30 -29.35 -14.01
CA ALA A 411 1.16 -29.21 -15.46
C ALA A 411 2.01 -28.03 -15.98
N LYS A 412 2.03 -26.92 -15.24
CA LYS A 412 2.83 -25.74 -15.59
C LYS A 412 4.32 -26.00 -15.57
N GLU A 413 4.80 -26.73 -14.58
CA GLU A 413 6.20 -27.12 -14.48
C GLU A 413 6.65 -28.05 -15.60
N GLN A 414 5.79 -28.96 -16.08
CA GLN A 414 6.08 -29.80 -17.24
C GLN A 414 6.25 -28.94 -18.51
N GLU A 415 5.38 -27.97 -18.75
CA GLU A 415 5.53 -27.00 -19.86
C GLU A 415 6.87 -26.24 -19.74
N ALA A 416 7.21 -25.76 -18.55
CA ALA A 416 8.43 -25.01 -18.29
C ALA A 416 9.70 -25.82 -18.60
N LEU A 417 9.69 -27.14 -18.30
CA LEU A 417 10.76 -28.05 -18.68
C LEU A 417 10.91 -28.18 -20.20
N VAL A 418 9.81 -28.36 -20.93
CA VAL A 418 9.81 -28.45 -22.40
C VAL A 418 10.27 -27.14 -23.03
N ARG A 419 9.84 -25.99 -22.52
CA ARG A 419 10.28 -24.65 -22.98
C ARG A 419 11.77 -24.42 -22.74
N SER A 420 12.28 -24.84 -21.59
CA SER A 420 13.70 -24.74 -21.25
C SER A 420 14.56 -25.61 -22.16
N LEU A 421 14.14 -26.86 -22.39
CA LEU A 421 14.78 -27.80 -23.29
C LEU A 421 14.82 -27.25 -24.74
N THR A 422 13.68 -26.81 -25.26
CA THR A 422 13.60 -26.24 -26.62
C THR A 422 14.38 -24.94 -26.77
N GLY A 423 14.50 -24.14 -25.70
CA GLY A 423 15.38 -22.98 -25.65
C GLY A 423 16.86 -23.34 -25.86
N ILE A 424 17.33 -24.44 -25.27
CA ILE A 424 18.69 -24.95 -25.51
C ILE A 424 18.86 -25.39 -26.97
N ILE A 425 17.88 -26.10 -27.52
CA ILE A 425 17.90 -26.54 -28.93
C ILE A 425 17.98 -25.33 -29.87
N LYS A 426 17.13 -24.31 -29.65
CA LYS A 426 17.08 -23.07 -30.43
C LYS A 426 18.41 -22.30 -30.40
N ARG A 427 19.10 -22.25 -29.24
CA ARG A 427 20.42 -21.59 -29.11
C ARG A 427 21.54 -22.35 -29.81
N LYS A 428 21.43 -23.67 -29.96
CA LYS A 428 22.50 -24.52 -30.53
C LYS A 428 22.42 -24.70 -32.04
N THR A 429 21.42 -24.11 -32.72
CA THR A 429 21.32 -24.19 -34.18
C THR A 429 20.63 -22.98 -34.80
N ARG A 430 21.01 -22.62 -36.03
CA ARG A 430 20.38 -21.55 -36.82
C ARG A 430 19.49 -22.07 -37.96
N LYS A 431 19.33 -23.39 -38.12
CA LYS A 431 18.54 -23.99 -39.22
C LYS A 431 17.05 -23.64 -39.06
N LYS A 432 16.46 -22.99 -40.08
CA LYS A 432 15.05 -22.55 -40.13
C LYS A 432 14.07 -23.66 -39.71
N ARG A 433 14.18 -24.84 -40.35
CA ARG A 433 13.36 -26.03 -40.05
C ARG A 433 13.38 -26.49 -38.57
N ILE A 434 14.49 -26.26 -37.85
CA ILE A 434 14.58 -26.62 -36.43
C ILE A 434 13.91 -25.56 -35.55
N ARG A 435 13.96 -24.30 -35.95
CA ARG A 435 13.30 -23.21 -35.24
C ARG A 435 11.78 -23.33 -35.37
N GLU A 436 11.28 -23.65 -36.56
CA GLU A 436 9.85 -23.96 -36.79
C GLU A 436 9.39 -25.13 -35.91
N TYR A 437 10.17 -26.21 -35.85
CA TYR A 437 9.91 -27.32 -34.92
C TYR A 437 9.89 -26.87 -33.46
N VAL A 438 10.83 -26.02 -33.03
CA VAL A 438 10.86 -25.52 -31.65
C VAL A 438 9.60 -24.73 -31.30
N GLU A 439 9.14 -23.84 -32.18
CA GLU A 439 7.92 -23.09 -31.89
C GLU A 439 6.68 -23.99 -31.93
N ALA A 440 6.60 -24.95 -32.86
CA ALA A 440 5.52 -25.93 -32.88
C ALA A 440 5.45 -26.74 -31.58
N VAL A 441 6.59 -27.21 -31.05
CA VAL A 441 6.65 -27.94 -29.77
C VAL A 441 6.25 -27.07 -28.60
N ARG A 442 6.56 -25.77 -28.62
CA ARG A 442 6.18 -24.83 -27.54
C ARG A 442 4.67 -24.58 -27.52
N VAL A 443 4.08 -24.41 -28.70
CA VAL A 443 2.62 -24.25 -28.85
C VAL A 443 1.90 -25.50 -28.38
N ASP A 444 2.35 -26.69 -28.79
CA ASP A 444 1.78 -27.97 -28.36
C ASP A 444 1.94 -28.19 -26.84
N ALA A 445 3.10 -27.84 -26.28
CA ALA A 445 3.32 -27.93 -24.83
C ALA A 445 2.40 -27.00 -24.03
N HIS A 446 2.16 -25.78 -24.51
CA HIS A 446 1.26 -24.84 -23.84
C HIS A 446 -0.21 -25.30 -23.94
N SER A 447 -0.63 -25.77 -25.11
CA SER A 447 -1.98 -26.33 -25.31
C SER A 447 -2.25 -27.52 -24.39
N ARG A 448 -1.30 -28.46 -24.30
CA ARG A 448 -1.41 -29.63 -23.41
C ARG A 448 -1.41 -29.25 -21.93
N GLN A 449 -0.67 -28.21 -21.55
CA GLN A 449 -0.69 -27.69 -20.18
C GLN A 449 -2.05 -27.09 -19.82
N ILE A 450 -2.63 -26.28 -20.70
CA ILE A 450 -3.98 -25.72 -20.50
C ILE A 450 -5.03 -26.83 -20.38
N ALA A 451 -4.97 -27.86 -21.24
CA ALA A 451 -5.89 -28.98 -21.17
C ALA A 451 -5.78 -29.74 -19.83
N ASN A 452 -4.54 -29.96 -19.34
CA ASN A 452 -4.34 -30.61 -18.05
C ASN A 452 -4.75 -29.74 -16.85
N TRP A 453 -4.59 -28.42 -16.97
CA TRP A 453 -5.07 -27.44 -16.00
C TRP A 453 -6.60 -27.44 -15.92
N GLN A 454 -7.30 -27.43 -17.05
CA GLN A 454 -8.76 -27.49 -17.06
C GLN A 454 -9.27 -28.75 -16.35
N LEU A 455 -8.62 -29.90 -16.56
CA LEU A 455 -8.97 -31.15 -15.89
C LEU A 455 -8.82 -31.08 -14.37
N SER A 456 -7.77 -30.44 -13.83
CA SER A 456 -7.64 -30.30 -12.36
C SER A 456 -8.77 -29.48 -11.75
N TRP A 457 -9.28 -28.48 -12.46
CA TRP A 457 -10.36 -27.62 -11.97
C TRP A 457 -11.78 -28.13 -12.25
N THR A 458 -11.90 -29.30 -12.90
CA THR A 458 -13.19 -30.04 -12.94
C THR A 458 -13.44 -30.88 -11.70
N LEU A 459 -12.42 -31.08 -10.86
CA LEU A 459 -12.56 -31.73 -9.56
C LEU A 459 -13.07 -30.70 -8.54
N PRO A 460 -14.04 -31.05 -7.68
CA PRO A 460 -14.50 -30.13 -6.65
C PRO A 460 -13.48 -29.98 -5.52
N ILE A 461 -13.57 -28.86 -4.84
CA ILE A 461 -12.65 -28.48 -3.76
C ILE A 461 -12.87 -29.36 -2.52
N ILE A 462 -14.13 -29.66 -2.22
CA ILE A 462 -14.51 -30.57 -1.13
C ILE A 462 -14.89 -31.90 -1.78
N SER A 463 -14.22 -32.98 -1.38
CA SER A 463 -14.54 -34.34 -1.80
C SER A 463 -15.18 -35.09 -0.64
N VAL A 464 -16.38 -35.63 -0.84
CA VAL A 464 -17.10 -36.42 0.17
C VAL A 464 -17.02 -37.90 -0.21
N GLN A 465 -16.57 -38.74 0.73
CA GLN A 465 -16.54 -40.21 0.59
C GLN A 465 -17.53 -40.82 1.59
N CYS A 466 -18.32 -41.81 1.17
CA CYS A 466 -19.27 -42.50 2.04
C CYS A 466 -19.04 -44.02 1.93
N GLU A 467 -18.96 -44.74 3.05
CA GLU A 467 -18.64 -46.17 3.07
C GLU A 467 -19.84 -47.09 3.43
N SER A 468 -20.98 -46.53 3.86
CA SER A 468 -22.12 -47.30 4.35
C SER A 468 -23.06 -47.81 3.24
N VAL A 469 -23.71 -48.95 3.47
CA VAL A 469 -24.70 -49.54 2.54
C VAL A 469 -25.93 -48.62 2.36
N ALA A 470 -26.23 -47.77 3.36
CA ALA A 470 -27.28 -46.76 3.31
C ALA A 470 -26.96 -45.59 2.36
N ALA A 471 -25.68 -45.25 2.17
CA ALA A 471 -25.25 -44.21 1.24
C ALA A 471 -25.47 -44.61 -0.24
N ALA A 472 -25.60 -45.90 -0.55
CA ALA A 472 -25.81 -46.39 -1.92
C ALA A 472 -27.19 -46.05 -2.50
N GLU A 473 -28.20 -45.81 -1.67
CA GLU A 473 -29.56 -45.44 -2.10
C GLU A 473 -29.83 -43.92 -2.05
N LEU A 474 -29.06 -43.17 -1.24
CA LEU A 474 -29.28 -41.74 -0.96
C LEU A 474 -28.25 -40.80 -1.61
N CYS A 475 -27.18 -41.34 -2.20
CA CYS A 475 -26.10 -40.56 -2.80
C CYS A 475 -25.83 -40.94 -4.26
N VAL A 476 -25.56 -39.93 -5.09
CA VAL A 476 -25.06 -40.10 -6.44
C VAL A 476 -23.53 -40.10 -6.41
N PHE A 477 -22.91 -41.18 -6.90
CA PHE A 477 -21.46 -41.29 -6.96
C PHE A 477 -20.93 -40.82 -8.31
N ASN A 478 -20.10 -39.79 -8.30
CA ASN A 478 -19.35 -39.36 -9.48
C ASN A 478 -17.96 -40.00 -9.47
N ASP A 479 -17.59 -40.64 -10.58
CA ASP A 479 -16.28 -41.25 -10.76
C ASP A 479 -15.23 -40.18 -11.17
N ASN A 480 -14.36 -39.82 -10.22
CA ASN A 480 -13.23 -38.93 -10.50
C ASN A 480 -12.13 -39.63 -11.31
N GLY A 481 -12.14 -40.97 -11.37
CA GLY A 481 -11.19 -41.79 -12.11
C GLY A 481 -11.11 -41.42 -13.58
N ILE A 482 -12.20 -40.99 -14.22
CA ILE A 482 -12.19 -40.51 -15.61
C ILE A 482 -11.31 -39.25 -15.73
N ILE A 483 -11.50 -38.28 -14.84
CA ILE A 483 -10.78 -37.00 -14.82
C ILE A 483 -9.30 -37.24 -14.50
N VAL A 484 -9.01 -38.03 -13.46
CA VAL A 484 -7.66 -38.40 -13.04
C VAL A 484 -6.91 -39.13 -14.17
N ASN A 485 -7.55 -40.09 -14.84
CA ASN A 485 -6.95 -40.80 -15.97
C ASN A 485 -6.71 -39.90 -17.18
N ASN A 486 -7.58 -38.92 -17.43
CA ASN A 486 -7.36 -37.90 -18.47
C ASN A 486 -6.16 -37.01 -18.11
N TYR A 487 -6.03 -36.60 -16.84
CA TYR A 487 -4.89 -35.80 -16.36
C TYR A 487 -3.57 -36.57 -16.48
N ILE A 488 -3.56 -37.85 -16.11
CA ILE A 488 -2.40 -38.74 -16.24
C ILE A 488 -1.96 -38.85 -17.71
N ARG A 489 -2.93 -39.07 -18.63
CA ARG A 489 -2.67 -39.11 -20.07
C ARG A 489 -2.13 -37.79 -20.61
N GLY A 490 -2.65 -36.66 -20.16
CA GLY A 490 -2.14 -35.34 -20.53
C GLY A 490 -0.71 -35.10 -20.03
N SER A 491 -0.42 -35.52 -18.79
CA SER A 491 0.92 -35.45 -18.21
C SER A 491 1.92 -36.36 -18.93
N GLU A 492 1.49 -37.55 -19.34
CA GLU A 492 2.26 -38.47 -20.19
C GLU A 492 2.54 -37.83 -21.57
N GLY A 493 1.53 -37.21 -22.18
CA GLY A 493 1.69 -36.49 -23.45
C GLY A 493 2.74 -35.38 -23.38
N LEU A 494 2.76 -34.60 -22.29
CA LEU A 494 3.78 -33.56 -22.05
C LEU A 494 5.18 -34.16 -21.87
N ARG A 495 5.30 -35.26 -21.12
CA ARG A 495 6.56 -36.00 -20.97
C ARG A 495 7.09 -36.48 -22.32
N ASP A 496 6.23 -37.09 -23.12
CA ASP A 496 6.61 -37.70 -24.40
C ASP A 496 6.99 -36.65 -25.45
N LEU A 497 6.28 -35.52 -25.48
CA LEU A 497 6.66 -34.35 -26.27
C LEU A 497 8.07 -33.86 -25.89
N GLY A 498 8.36 -33.79 -24.58
CA GLY A 498 9.69 -33.47 -24.08
C GLY A 498 10.75 -34.51 -24.48
N LEU A 499 10.44 -35.80 -24.40
CA LEU A 499 11.34 -36.89 -24.80
C LEU A 499 11.65 -36.87 -26.29
N ASP A 500 10.68 -36.49 -27.13
CA ASP A 500 10.92 -36.29 -28.57
C ASP A 500 11.87 -35.10 -28.81
N ALA A 501 11.65 -33.98 -28.14
CA ALA A 501 12.58 -32.83 -28.17
C ALA A 501 14.00 -33.22 -27.71
N VAL A 502 14.14 -34.14 -26.75
CA VAL A 502 15.45 -34.68 -26.34
C VAL A 502 16.14 -35.45 -27.47
N LYS A 503 15.43 -36.16 -28.34
CA LYS A 503 16.03 -36.79 -29.54
C LYS A 503 16.65 -35.72 -30.45
N ARG A 504 16.00 -34.56 -30.58
CA ARG A 504 16.54 -33.43 -31.34
C ARG A 504 17.73 -32.78 -30.64
N LEU A 505 17.68 -32.63 -29.32
CA LEU A 505 18.81 -32.17 -28.51
C LEU A 505 20.05 -33.06 -28.72
N LYS A 506 19.88 -34.40 -28.72
CA LYS A 506 20.98 -35.35 -28.97
C LYS A 506 21.65 -35.10 -30.32
N LYS A 507 20.85 -34.89 -31.38
CA LYS A 507 21.36 -34.62 -32.74
C LYS A 507 22.10 -33.29 -32.83
N VAL A 508 21.62 -32.26 -32.13
CA VAL A 508 22.19 -30.90 -32.21
C VAL A 508 23.44 -30.73 -31.31
N THR A 509 23.46 -31.35 -30.13
CA THR A 509 24.54 -31.13 -29.14
C THR A 509 25.58 -32.25 -29.08
N ARG A 510 25.23 -33.47 -29.50
CA ARG A 510 26.04 -34.69 -29.33
C ARG A 510 26.50 -34.96 -27.87
N ASN A 511 25.90 -34.31 -26.88
CA ASN A 511 26.29 -34.42 -25.47
C ASN A 511 25.40 -35.44 -24.74
N SER A 512 25.94 -36.63 -24.50
CA SER A 512 25.23 -37.75 -23.86
C SER A 512 24.85 -37.48 -22.40
N LYS A 513 25.71 -36.80 -21.64
CA LYS A 513 25.45 -36.44 -20.23
C LYS A 513 24.26 -35.48 -20.12
N LEU A 514 24.21 -34.47 -20.99
CA LEU A 514 23.11 -33.50 -21.05
C LEU A 514 21.79 -34.18 -21.43
N VAL A 515 21.82 -35.08 -22.42
CA VAL A 515 20.65 -35.87 -22.85
C VAL A 515 20.11 -36.75 -21.70
N LYS A 516 21.00 -37.45 -20.97
CA LYS A 516 20.60 -38.28 -19.82
C LYS A 516 19.96 -37.44 -18.71
N ARG A 517 20.52 -36.25 -18.43
CA ARG A 517 19.98 -35.32 -17.43
C ARG A 517 18.57 -34.86 -17.77
N TRP A 518 18.31 -34.46 -19.02
CA TRP A 518 16.98 -34.00 -19.43
C TRP A 518 15.93 -35.11 -19.44
N ARG A 519 16.28 -36.33 -19.85
CA ARG A 519 15.37 -37.48 -19.72
C ARG A 519 14.97 -37.72 -18.26
N LYS A 520 15.95 -37.69 -17.35
CA LYS A 520 15.68 -37.86 -15.90
C LYS A 520 14.75 -36.76 -15.38
N ARG A 521 14.97 -35.49 -15.74
CA ARG A 521 14.10 -34.38 -15.30
C ARG A 521 12.66 -34.54 -15.78
N LEU A 522 12.46 -34.90 -17.05
CA LEU A 522 11.12 -35.11 -17.61
C LEU A 522 10.40 -36.29 -16.97
N HIS A 523 11.12 -37.39 -16.74
CA HIS A 523 10.56 -38.57 -16.08
C HIS A 523 10.20 -38.27 -14.62
N ASN A 524 11.14 -37.68 -13.85
CA ASN A 524 10.90 -37.34 -12.44
C ASN A 524 9.68 -36.43 -12.26
N ARG A 525 9.54 -35.37 -13.07
CA ARG A 525 8.38 -34.47 -12.95
C ARG A 525 7.06 -35.18 -13.28
N HIS A 526 7.06 -36.05 -14.29
CA HIS A 526 5.88 -36.86 -14.60
C HIS A 526 5.56 -37.83 -13.45
N THR A 527 6.55 -38.52 -12.89
CA THR A 527 6.37 -39.40 -11.72
C THR A 527 5.76 -38.64 -10.54
N THR A 528 6.26 -37.45 -10.23
CA THR A 528 5.67 -36.58 -9.19
C THR A 528 4.21 -36.22 -9.51
N ASN A 529 3.88 -35.91 -10.77
CA ASN A 529 2.48 -35.66 -11.16
C ASN A 529 1.59 -36.90 -10.98
N LEU A 530 2.12 -38.11 -11.22
CA LEU A 530 1.38 -39.35 -10.96
C LEU A 530 1.16 -39.58 -9.47
N GLU A 531 2.17 -39.32 -8.64
CA GLU A 531 2.08 -39.44 -7.18
C GLU A 531 1.05 -38.47 -6.58
N ILE A 532 0.97 -37.25 -7.11
CA ILE A 532 -0.04 -36.26 -6.73
C ILE A 532 -1.42 -36.71 -7.23
N ALA A 533 -1.54 -37.11 -8.50
CA ALA A 533 -2.82 -37.55 -9.06
C ALA A 533 -3.40 -38.80 -8.36
N ALA A 534 -2.55 -39.68 -7.83
CA ALA A 534 -2.96 -40.87 -7.08
C ALA A 534 -3.55 -40.56 -5.69
N GLN A 535 -3.36 -39.33 -5.17
CA GLN A 535 -3.95 -38.89 -3.91
C GLN A 535 -5.38 -38.35 -4.07
N VAL A 536 -5.86 -38.18 -5.31
CA VAL A 536 -7.24 -37.74 -5.58
C VAL A 536 -8.19 -38.91 -5.27
N PRO A 537 -9.23 -38.72 -4.45
CA PRO A 537 -10.23 -39.75 -4.19
C PRO A 537 -10.87 -40.25 -5.49
N ALA A 538 -10.97 -41.57 -5.63
CA ALA A 538 -11.39 -42.23 -6.88
C ALA A 538 -12.84 -41.92 -7.28
N SER A 539 -13.71 -41.73 -6.30
CA SER A 539 -15.10 -41.33 -6.48
C SER A 539 -15.37 -40.12 -5.60
N GLN A 540 -16.57 -39.58 -5.68
CA GLN A 540 -17.13 -38.64 -4.72
C GLN A 540 -18.63 -38.86 -4.63
N ALA A 541 -19.19 -38.71 -3.43
CA ALA A 541 -20.61 -38.82 -3.18
C ALA A 541 -21.25 -37.44 -3.17
N VAL A 542 -22.34 -37.28 -3.91
CA VAL A 542 -23.26 -36.15 -3.79
C VAL A 542 -24.55 -36.70 -3.20
N CYS A 543 -24.71 -36.55 -1.89
CA CYS A 543 -25.88 -37.02 -1.18
C CYS A 543 -26.97 -35.94 -1.18
N THR A 544 -28.19 -36.30 -1.57
CA THR A 544 -29.33 -35.40 -1.43
C THR A 544 -29.80 -35.45 0.01
N ALA A 545 -29.62 -34.36 0.78
CA ALA A 545 -30.67 -34.01 1.72
C ALA A 545 -31.82 -33.54 0.83
N LEU A 546 -32.90 -34.33 0.73
CA LEU A 546 -34.06 -33.95 -0.06
C LEU A 546 -34.72 -32.74 0.61
N SER A 547 -34.30 -31.54 0.24
CA SER A 547 -35.16 -30.37 0.31
C SER A 547 -36.35 -30.65 -0.59
N SER A 548 -37.52 -30.79 0.03
CA SER A 548 -38.86 -30.79 -0.54
C SER A 548 -38.97 -30.30 -2.00
N SER A 549 -39.38 -31.19 -2.89
CA SER A 549 -40.17 -30.82 -4.08
C SER A 549 -41.03 -32.00 -4.54
N GLU A 550 -42.35 -31.73 -4.52
CA GLU A 550 -43.53 -32.48 -5.01
C GLU A 550 -44.07 -33.66 -4.20
#